data_AF-A0A3P9DGR0-F1
#
_entry.id   AF-A0A3P9DGR0-F1
#
_cell.length_a   1.000
_cell.length_b   1.000
_cell.length_c   1.000
_cell.angle_alpha   90.00
_cell.angle_beta   90.00
_cell.angle_gamma   90.00
#
_symmetry.space_group_name_H-M   'P 1'
#
loop_
_entity.id
_entity.type
_entity.pdbx_description
1 polymer ?
#
loop_
_entity_poly.entity_id
_entity_poly.type
_entity_poly.pdbx_seq_one_letter_code
_entity_poly.pdbx_strand_id
1 'polypeptide(L)'
;MCPQRPEGEKPEHTFRKKPEHTGMKKVMAQPACVDTRKGDKQLLEKSGLVPFYLQKNDYRIVPGYLRRRKAEKEKAKQDNDAWLTKQQETVKPLAEQEKQNILQGLKRRFNELNFEYQSLPFTISPSQHKKYNYKMFLEEAMSQMRSFDCWGFLKHKLAY
;
A
#
# COMPACT_ATOMS: atom_id res chain seq x y z
N MET A 1 -23.40 93.73 17.41
CA MET A 1 -24.03 92.41 17.18
C MET A 1 -23.02 91.35 17.61
N CYS A 2 -23.23 90.72 18.77
CA CYS A 2 -22.38 89.62 19.23
C CYS A 2 -22.73 88.37 18.43
N PRO A 3 -21.78 87.70 17.75
CA PRO A 3 -22.07 86.40 17.18
C PRO A 3 -22.26 85.38 18.30
N GLN A 4 -23.38 84.66 18.23
CA GLN A 4 -23.73 83.60 19.16
C GLN A 4 -22.77 82.41 19.05
N ARG A 5 -22.51 81.80 20.20
CA ARG A 5 -21.70 80.59 20.40
C ARG A 5 -22.45 79.37 19.83
N PRO A 6 -21.87 78.54 18.96
CA PRO A 6 -22.47 77.25 18.62
C PRO A 6 -22.34 76.26 19.78
N GLU A 7 -23.45 75.57 20.07
CA GLU A 7 -23.51 74.46 21.02
C GLU A 7 -23.04 73.14 20.37
N GLY A 8 -22.38 72.29 21.16
CA GLY A 8 -21.83 70.98 20.76
C GLY A 8 -20.30 71.02 20.77
N GLU A 9 -19.55 70.14 21.41
CA GLU A 9 -19.77 68.76 21.84
C GLU A 9 -19.09 68.56 23.21
N LYS A 10 -19.62 67.67 24.07
CA LYS A 10 -18.96 67.29 25.32
C LYS A 10 -17.67 66.53 24.98
N PRO A 11 -16.49 66.88 25.53
CA PRO A 11 -15.30 66.09 25.29
C PRO A 11 -15.51 64.69 25.87
N GLU A 12 -15.38 63.67 25.01
CA GLU A 12 -15.36 62.28 25.43
C GLU A 12 -14.31 62.11 26.54
N HIS A 13 -14.75 61.63 27.70
CA HIS A 13 -13.84 61.25 28.77
C HIS A 13 -12.94 60.14 28.20
N THR A 14 -11.69 60.49 27.89
CA THR A 14 -10.67 59.49 27.57
C THR A 14 -10.48 58.62 28.80
N PHE A 15 -11.12 57.45 28.80
CA PHE A 15 -10.90 56.45 29.82
C PHE A 15 -9.46 55.98 29.61
N ARG A 16 -8.53 56.45 30.44
CA ARG A 16 -7.16 55.91 30.47
C ARG A 16 -7.28 54.42 30.74
N LYS A 17 -7.15 53.59 29.69
CA LYS A 17 -7.05 52.14 29.85
C LYS A 17 -5.86 51.88 30.77
N LYS A 18 -6.13 51.29 31.94
CA LYS A 18 -5.06 50.83 32.83
C LYS A 18 -4.19 49.84 32.03
N PRO A 19 -2.85 49.88 32.15
CA PRO A 19 -2.03 48.86 31.53
C PRO A 19 -2.43 47.51 32.13
N GLU A 20 -2.87 46.60 31.28
CA GLU A 20 -3.09 45.21 31.66
C GLU A 20 -1.74 44.69 32.16
N HIS A 21 -1.67 44.30 33.44
CA HIS A 21 -0.54 43.54 33.94
C HIS A 21 -0.56 42.18 33.22
N THR A 22 0.17 42.09 32.11
CA THR A 22 0.53 40.81 31.51
C THR A 22 1.25 40.03 32.60
N GLY A 23 0.53 39.11 33.24
CA GLY A 23 1.05 38.30 34.34
C GLY A 23 2.39 37.71 33.94
N MET A 24 3.39 37.85 34.81
CA MET A 24 4.70 37.25 34.61
C MET A 24 4.50 35.77 34.27
N LYS A 25 4.77 35.39 33.01
CA LYS A 25 4.76 33.97 32.62
C LYS A 25 5.77 33.29 33.51
N LYS A 26 5.32 32.38 34.38
CA LYS A 26 6.18 31.54 35.21
C LYS A 26 7.10 30.77 34.28
N VAL A 27 8.33 31.24 34.09
CA VAL A 27 9.35 30.55 33.32
C VAL A 27 9.72 29.33 34.14
N MET A 28 9.25 28.15 33.73
CA MET A 28 9.74 26.89 34.29
C MET A 28 11.22 26.77 33.92
N ALA A 29 12.07 26.67 34.94
CA ALA A 29 13.49 26.50 34.72
C ALA A 29 13.75 25.17 34.01
N GLN A 30 14.57 25.20 32.95
CA GLN A 30 15.03 23.99 32.29
C GLN A 30 15.87 23.16 33.27
N PRO A 31 15.73 21.83 33.27
CA PRO A 31 16.53 20.96 34.13
C PRO A 31 18.01 21.08 33.76
N ALA A 32 18.83 21.52 34.70
CA ALA A 32 20.26 21.73 34.52
C ALA A 32 21.03 21.23 35.75
N CYS A 33 22.21 20.64 35.51
CA CYS A 33 23.18 20.31 36.56
C CYS A 33 24.10 21.52 36.78
N VAL A 34 24.38 21.83 38.05
CA VAL A 34 25.32 22.89 38.44
C VAL A 34 26.06 22.47 39.70
N ASP A 35 27.39 22.46 39.66
CA ASP A 35 28.22 22.04 40.81
C ASP A 35 28.33 23.13 41.88
N THR A 36 28.33 24.42 41.48
CA THR A 36 28.46 25.56 42.39
C THR A 36 27.35 26.60 42.17
N ARG A 37 27.00 27.39 43.20
CA ARG A 37 25.86 28.35 43.14
C ARG A 37 25.95 29.37 41.99
N LYS A 38 27.16 29.65 41.48
CA LYS A 38 27.42 30.56 40.34
C LYS A 38 28.16 29.86 39.19
N GLY A 39 28.23 28.54 39.19
CA GLY A 39 28.96 27.77 38.20
C GLY A 39 28.24 27.65 36.86
N ASP A 40 28.93 27.06 35.90
CA ASP A 40 28.39 26.78 34.58
C ASP A 40 27.23 25.78 34.66
N LYS A 41 26.17 26.05 33.88
CA LYS A 41 24.96 25.23 33.87
C LYS A 41 25.02 24.25 32.71
N GLN A 42 24.99 22.95 33.02
CA GLN A 42 24.90 21.90 32.02
C GLN A 42 23.44 21.46 31.84
N LEU A 43 22.89 21.66 30.65
CA LEU A 43 21.51 21.29 30.31
C LEU A 43 21.34 19.77 30.31
N LEU A 44 20.34 19.28 31.05
CA LEU A 44 20.16 17.84 31.27
C LEU A 44 19.43 17.12 30.15
N GLU A 45 18.77 17.83 29.23
CA GLU A 45 17.91 17.25 28.18
C GLU A 45 18.59 16.18 27.31
N LYS A 46 19.91 16.28 27.07
CA LYS A 46 20.68 15.30 26.26
C LYS A 46 21.69 14.48 27.07
N SER A 47 21.75 14.71 28.38
CA SER A 47 22.74 14.10 29.27
C SER A 47 22.46 12.62 29.60
N GLY A 48 21.27 12.11 29.24
CA GLY A 48 20.81 10.78 29.64
C GLY A 48 20.28 10.70 31.08
N LEU A 49 20.44 11.75 31.88
CA LEU A 49 19.93 11.84 33.26
C LEU A 49 18.42 12.16 33.33
N VAL A 50 17.85 12.67 32.23
CA VAL A 50 16.41 12.98 32.10
C VAL A 50 15.84 12.15 30.95
N PRO A 51 14.65 11.53 31.10
CA PRO A 51 14.03 10.71 30.05
C PRO A 51 13.48 11.57 28.90
N PHE A 52 14.38 12.04 28.03
CA PHE A 52 14.09 12.91 26.89
C PHE A 52 13.10 12.30 25.89
N TYR A 53 13.33 11.03 25.50
CA TYR A 53 12.53 10.37 24.45
C TYR A 53 11.13 9.98 24.92
N LEU A 54 10.92 9.76 26.22
CA LEU A 54 9.60 9.47 26.79
C LEU A 54 8.73 10.72 26.89
N GLN A 55 9.34 11.89 27.09
CA GLN A 55 8.66 13.18 27.19
C GLN A 55 8.39 13.85 25.83
N LYS A 56 8.79 13.21 24.73
CA LYS A 56 8.58 13.74 23.39
C LYS A 56 7.08 13.78 23.08
N ASN A 57 6.59 14.89 22.51
CA ASN A 57 5.16 15.09 22.24
C ASN A 57 4.56 14.07 21.26
N ASP A 58 5.38 13.55 20.34
CA ASP A 58 5.00 12.52 19.37
C ASP A 58 5.32 11.10 19.85
N TYR A 59 5.73 10.94 21.11
CA TYR A 59 5.89 9.62 21.71
C TYR A 59 4.55 8.88 21.68
N ARG A 60 4.58 7.61 21.29
CA ARG A 60 3.40 6.75 21.05
C ARG A 60 2.46 7.20 19.92
N ILE A 61 2.76 8.28 19.20
CA ILE A 61 1.97 8.70 18.04
C ILE A 61 2.50 7.99 16.79
N VAL A 62 1.62 7.33 16.05
CA VAL A 62 1.96 6.71 14.76
C VAL A 62 2.41 7.80 13.78
N PRO A 63 3.65 7.76 13.28
CA PRO A 63 4.16 8.72 12.31
C PRO A 63 3.27 8.82 11.06
N GLY A 64 3.16 10.02 10.50
CA GLY A 64 2.31 10.27 9.33
C GLY A 64 2.64 9.39 8.11
N TYR A 65 3.92 9.06 7.91
CA TYR A 65 4.35 8.21 6.80
C TYR A 65 3.78 6.79 6.88
N LEU A 66 3.58 6.22 8.07
CA LEU A 66 2.99 4.89 8.22
C LEU A 66 1.50 4.89 7.83
N ARG A 67 0.78 5.96 8.16
CA ARG A 67 -0.62 6.13 7.76
C ARG A 67 -0.74 6.26 6.25
N ARG A 68 0.12 7.10 5.64
CA ARG A 68 0.21 7.26 4.18
C ARG A 68 0.47 5.92 3.50
N ARG A 69 1.47 5.16 3.96
CA ARG A 69 1.81 3.85 3.39
C ARG A 69 0.66 2.85 3.50
N LYS A 70 -0.08 2.86 4.61
CA LYS A 70 -1.29 2.01 4.77
C LYS A 70 -2.39 2.42 3.78
N ALA A 71 -2.63 3.72 3.63
CA ALA A 71 -3.63 4.24 2.68
C ALA A 71 -3.26 3.93 1.23
N GLU A 72 -1.99 4.08 0.85
CA GLU A 72 -1.49 3.71 -0.49
C GLU A 72 -1.68 2.21 -0.77
N LYS A 73 -1.39 1.35 0.21
CA LYS A 73 -1.60 -0.09 0.09
C LYS A 73 -3.09 -0.44 -0.07
N GLU A 74 -3.95 0.18 0.71
CA GLU A 74 -5.40 -0.05 0.62
C GLU A 74 -5.96 0.43 -0.72
N LYS A 75 -5.54 1.61 -1.18
CA LYS A 75 -5.91 2.14 -2.49
C LYS A 75 -5.45 1.22 -3.62
N ALA A 76 -4.20 0.76 -3.59
CA ALA A 76 -3.68 -0.17 -4.60
C ALA A 76 -4.47 -1.49 -4.64
N LYS A 77 -4.91 -1.98 -3.48
CA LYS A 77 -5.78 -3.15 -3.40
C LYS A 77 -7.14 -2.87 -4.04
N GLN A 78 -7.79 -1.76 -3.67
CA GLN A 78 -9.08 -1.36 -4.24
C GLN A 78 -9.02 -1.16 -5.76
N ASP A 79 -7.97 -0.51 -6.26
CA ASP A 79 -7.77 -0.30 -7.70
C ASP A 79 -7.60 -1.64 -8.44
N ASN A 80 -6.90 -2.61 -7.83
CA ASN A 80 -6.74 -3.95 -8.40
C ASN A 80 -8.06 -4.74 -8.40
N ASP A 81 -8.78 -4.73 -7.28
CA ASP A 81 -10.07 -5.40 -7.13
C ASP A 81 -11.10 -4.81 -8.11
N ALA A 82 -11.12 -3.48 -8.26
CA ALA A 82 -11.98 -2.79 -9.23
C ALA A 82 -11.60 -3.13 -10.68
N TRP A 83 -10.31 -3.25 -10.99
CA TRP A 83 -9.86 -3.68 -12.32
C TRP A 83 -10.28 -5.13 -12.61
N LEU A 84 -10.13 -6.05 -11.65
CA LEU A 84 -10.56 -7.45 -11.78
C LEU A 84 -12.07 -7.56 -12.00
N THR A 85 -12.85 -6.80 -11.23
CA THR A 85 -14.31 -6.79 -11.34
C THR A 85 -14.76 -6.34 -12.73
N LYS A 86 -14.18 -5.26 -13.27
CA LYS A 86 -14.46 -4.79 -14.64
C LYS A 86 -14.10 -5.83 -15.71
N GLN A 87 -12.99 -6.55 -15.53
CA GLN A 87 -12.63 -7.66 -16.43
C GLN A 87 -13.66 -8.79 -16.36
N GLN A 88 -14.12 -9.14 -15.15
CA GLN A 88 -15.12 -10.19 -14.95
C GLN A 88 -16.50 -9.80 -15.50
N GLU A 89 -16.89 -8.52 -15.42
CA GLU A 89 -18.12 -8.01 -16.07
C GLU A 89 -18.04 -8.08 -17.60
N THR A 90 -16.85 -7.89 -18.16
CA THR A 90 -16.62 -7.93 -19.62
C THR A 90 -16.60 -9.37 -20.13
N VAL A 91 -16.06 -10.32 -19.35
CA VAL A 91 -15.96 -11.73 -19.73
C VAL A 91 -17.20 -12.49 -19.25
N LYS A 92 -18.07 -12.90 -20.18
CA LYS A 92 -19.20 -13.76 -19.85
C LYS A 92 -18.71 -15.05 -19.19
N PRO A 93 -19.18 -15.40 -17.97
CA PRO A 93 -18.81 -16.67 -17.36
C PRO A 93 -19.37 -17.80 -18.21
N LEU A 94 -18.51 -18.73 -18.66
CA LEU A 94 -18.96 -19.94 -19.34
C LEU A 94 -19.85 -20.75 -18.40
N ALA A 95 -20.89 -21.37 -18.97
CA ALA A 95 -21.71 -22.30 -18.20
C ALA A 95 -20.85 -23.48 -17.73
N GLU A 96 -21.15 -24.01 -16.55
CA GLU A 96 -20.31 -25.08 -15.96
C GLU A 96 -20.25 -26.32 -16.86
N GLN A 97 -21.36 -26.62 -17.56
CA GLN A 97 -21.40 -27.69 -18.56
C GLN A 97 -20.44 -27.44 -19.73
N GLU A 98 -20.35 -26.20 -20.23
CA GLU A 98 -19.46 -25.84 -21.33
C GLU A 98 -18.00 -25.97 -20.90
N LYS A 99 -17.65 -25.55 -19.68
CA LYS A 99 -16.31 -25.75 -19.12
C LYS A 99 -15.95 -27.23 -19.02
N GLN A 100 -16.86 -28.05 -18.52
CA GLN A 100 -16.65 -29.50 -18.41
C GLN A 100 -16.48 -30.14 -19.80
N ASN A 101 -17.28 -29.74 -20.78
CA ASN A 101 -17.16 -30.22 -22.15
C ASN A 101 -15.80 -29.83 -22.77
N ILE A 102 -15.36 -28.58 -22.60
CA ILE A 102 -14.04 -28.12 -23.07
C ILE A 102 -12.93 -28.91 -22.39
N LEU A 103 -13.01 -29.10 -21.07
CA LEU A 103 -12.01 -29.86 -20.32
C LEU A 103 -11.96 -31.33 -20.75
N GLN A 104 -13.10 -31.96 -20.99
CA GLN A 104 -13.15 -33.32 -21.52
C GLN A 104 -12.55 -33.40 -22.93
N GLY A 105 -12.84 -32.41 -23.80
CA GLY A 105 -12.25 -32.30 -25.13
C GLY A 105 -10.72 -32.15 -25.08
N LEU A 106 -10.22 -31.34 -24.15
CA LEU A 106 -8.78 -31.23 -23.88
C LEU A 106 -8.23 -32.60 -23.43
N LYS A 107 -8.75 -33.20 -22.35
CA LYS A 107 -8.27 -34.53 -21.89
C LYS A 107 -8.23 -35.58 -23.00
N ARG A 108 -9.26 -35.60 -23.86
CA ARG A 108 -9.31 -36.49 -25.01
C ARG A 108 -8.17 -36.23 -26.00
N ARG A 109 -7.98 -34.98 -26.42
CA ARG A 109 -6.89 -34.60 -27.35
C ARG A 109 -5.51 -34.89 -26.75
N PHE A 110 -5.34 -34.68 -25.44
CA PHE A 110 -4.10 -35.04 -24.75
C PHE A 110 -3.84 -36.55 -24.84
N ASN A 111 -4.85 -37.37 -24.58
CA ASN A 111 -4.73 -38.82 -24.65
C ASN A 111 -4.41 -39.31 -26.07
N GLU A 112 -4.99 -38.68 -27.09
CA GLU A 112 -4.69 -38.98 -28.50
C GLU A 112 -3.22 -38.69 -28.83
N LEU A 113 -2.73 -37.48 -28.51
CA LEU A 113 -1.31 -37.11 -28.71
C LEU A 113 -0.35 -38.01 -27.93
N ASN A 114 -0.70 -38.32 -26.68
CA ASN A 114 0.11 -39.19 -25.84
C ASN A 114 0.12 -40.63 -26.37
N PHE A 115 -0.98 -41.12 -26.91
CA PHE A 115 -1.04 -42.43 -27.56
C PHE A 115 -0.15 -42.46 -28.81
N GLU A 116 -0.22 -41.44 -29.67
CA GLU A 116 0.67 -41.32 -30.83
C GLU A 116 2.14 -41.31 -30.41
N TYR A 117 2.48 -40.52 -29.38
CA TYR A 117 3.85 -40.47 -28.86
C TYR A 117 4.32 -41.82 -28.33
N GLN A 118 3.47 -42.54 -27.59
CA GLN A 118 3.78 -43.87 -27.06
C GLN A 118 3.88 -44.95 -28.15
N SER A 119 3.17 -44.76 -29.27
CA SER A 119 3.27 -45.66 -30.43
C SER A 119 4.59 -45.51 -31.20
N LEU A 120 5.38 -44.47 -30.91
CA LEU A 120 6.66 -44.26 -31.56
C LEU A 120 7.67 -45.38 -31.18
N PRO A 121 8.59 -45.74 -32.10
CA PRO A 121 9.64 -46.71 -31.80
C PRO A 121 10.49 -46.25 -30.62
N PHE A 122 10.93 -47.20 -29.78
CA PHE A 122 11.79 -46.92 -28.63
C PHE A 122 13.11 -46.23 -29.05
N THR A 123 13.69 -46.69 -30.17
CA THR A 123 14.96 -46.17 -30.71
C THR A 123 14.67 -45.18 -31.82
N ILE A 124 14.71 -43.88 -31.49
CA ILE A 124 14.64 -42.77 -32.47
C ILE A 124 15.98 -42.05 -32.42
N SER A 125 16.73 -42.15 -33.51
CA SER A 125 17.99 -41.43 -33.68
C SER A 125 17.73 -40.06 -34.33
N PRO A 126 18.52 -39.01 -34.01
CA PRO A 126 18.49 -37.74 -34.71
C PRO A 126 18.68 -37.85 -36.23
N SER A 127 19.37 -38.91 -36.71
CA SER A 127 19.52 -39.21 -38.14
C SER A 127 18.20 -39.58 -38.83
N GLN A 128 17.19 -40.01 -38.08
CA GLN A 128 15.83 -40.27 -38.56
C GLN A 128 14.98 -38.99 -38.50
N HIS A 129 15.44 -37.94 -39.18
CA HIS A 129 14.92 -36.57 -39.08
C HIS A 129 13.38 -36.46 -39.06
N LYS A 130 12.66 -37.20 -39.91
CA LYS A 130 11.18 -37.17 -39.93
C LYS A 130 10.57 -37.63 -38.61
N LYS A 131 11.00 -38.78 -38.08
CA LYS A 131 10.47 -39.35 -36.82
C LYS A 131 10.91 -38.52 -35.62
N TYR A 132 12.15 -38.04 -35.64
CA TYR A 132 12.70 -37.18 -34.60
C TYR A 132 11.92 -35.85 -34.50
N ASN A 133 11.71 -35.16 -35.62
CA ASN A 133 10.97 -33.89 -35.63
C ASN A 133 9.50 -34.08 -35.23
N TYR A 134 8.87 -35.18 -35.66
CA TYR A 134 7.50 -35.49 -35.25
C TYR A 134 7.39 -35.75 -33.74
N LYS A 135 8.36 -36.47 -33.16
CA LYS A 135 8.47 -36.64 -31.71
C LYS A 135 8.54 -35.29 -30.98
N MET A 136 9.42 -34.40 -31.43
CA MET A 136 9.58 -33.06 -30.83
C MET A 136 8.27 -32.26 -30.90
N PHE A 137 7.58 -32.29 -32.04
CA PHE A 137 6.28 -31.64 -32.21
C PHE A 137 5.24 -32.17 -31.21
N LEU A 138 5.16 -33.50 -31.01
CA LEU A 138 4.26 -34.11 -30.04
C LEU A 138 4.59 -33.68 -28.61
N GLU A 139 5.88 -33.60 -28.25
CA GLU A 139 6.32 -33.14 -26.93
C GLU A 139 5.95 -31.68 -26.67
N GLU A 140 6.18 -30.80 -27.65
CA GLU A 140 5.79 -29.39 -27.56
C GLU A 140 4.28 -29.23 -27.43
N ALA A 141 3.50 -29.95 -28.25
CA ALA A 141 2.04 -29.92 -28.20
C ALA A 141 1.50 -30.42 -26.85
N MET A 142 2.05 -31.52 -26.32
CA MET A 142 1.70 -32.02 -24.99
C MET A 142 2.11 -31.05 -23.87
N SER A 143 3.25 -30.37 -24.01
CA SER A 143 3.74 -29.38 -23.05
C SER A 143 2.83 -28.16 -22.98
N GLN A 144 2.45 -27.60 -24.13
CA GLN A 144 1.49 -26.50 -24.22
C GLN A 144 0.17 -26.85 -23.55
N MET A 145 -0.31 -28.06 -23.79
CA MET A 145 -1.55 -28.58 -23.23
C MET A 145 -1.49 -28.74 -21.71
N ARG A 146 -0.42 -29.36 -21.19
CA ARG A 146 -0.17 -29.47 -19.75
C ARG A 146 -0.09 -28.12 -19.06
N SER A 147 0.56 -27.15 -19.71
CA SER A 147 0.65 -25.78 -19.19
C SER A 147 -0.74 -25.17 -19.04
N PHE A 148 -1.58 -25.27 -20.07
CA PHE A 148 -2.96 -24.76 -20.04
C PHE A 148 -3.81 -25.40 -18.94
N ASP A 149 -3.75 -26.73 -18.79
CA ASP A 149 -4.50 -27.46 -17.76
C ASP A 149 -4.01 -27.13 -16.34
N CYS A 150 -2.70 -27.15 -16.07
CA CYS A 150 -2.16 -26.81 -14.74
C CYS A 150 -2.45 -25.36 -14.35
N TRP A 151 -2.28 -24.40 -15.27
CA TRP A 151 -2.59 -23.00 -14.99
C TRP A 151 -4.09 -22.75 -14.81
N GLY A 152 -4.93 -23.40 -15.62
CA GLY A 152 -6.39 -23.28 -15.54
C GLY A 152 -6.95 -23.84 -14.24
N PHE A 153 -6.50 -25.04 -13.82
CA PHE A 153 -6.94 -25.66 -12.58
C PHE A 153 -6.47 -24.91 -11.33
N LEU A 154 -5.21 -24.45 -11.30
CA LEU A 154 -4.69 -23.71 -10.15
C LEU A 154 -5.40 -22.36 -10.01
N LYS A 155 -5.67 -21.65 -11.11
CA LYS A 155 -6.45 -20.40 -11.06
C LYS A 155 -7.88 -20.60 -10.58
N HIS A 156 -8.59 -21.60 -11.11
CA HIS A 156 -9.99 -21.83 -10.70
C HIS A 156 -10.12 -22.36 -9.26
N LYS A 157 -9.15 -23.13 -8.76
CA LYS A 157 -9.14 -23.63 -7.38
C LYS A 157 -8.67 -22.61 -6.34
N LEU A 158 -7.95 -21.57 -6.75
CA LEU A 158 -7.57 -20.43 -5.91
C LEU A 158 -8.61 -19.30 -5.91
N ALA A 159 -9.56 -19.31 -6.85
CA ALA A 159 -10.62 -18.32 -6.99
C ALA A 159 -11.93 -18.69 -6.26
N TYR A 160 -11.95 -19.82 -5.54
CA TYR A 160 -13.02 -20.25 -4.64
C TYR A 160 -12.45 -20.56 -3.25
#